data_AF-A0A973G927-F1
#
_entry.id   AF-A0A973G927-F1
#
_cell.length_a   1.000
_cell.length_b   1.000
_cell.length_c   1.000
_cell.angle_alpha   90.00
_cell.angle_beta   90.00
_cell.angle_gamma   90.00
#
_symmetry.space_group_name_H-M   'P 1'
#
loop_
_entity.id
_entity.type
_entity.pdbx_description
1 polymer ?
#
loop_
_entity_poly.entity_id
_entity_poly.type
_entity_poly.pdbx_seq_one_letter_code
_entity_poly.pdbx_strand_id
1 'polypeptide(L)' 'LLGADLRGVDLGPADLTGADLRGADVRGADLAAALFLTQAQLEAARGDGRTSVPSARSRPTHWTSAR' A
#
# COMPACT_ATOMS: atom_id res chain seq x y z
N LEU A 1 2.44 11.22 -2.05
CA LEU A 1 1.02 10.77 -1.97
C LEU A 1 0.50 10.90 -0.53
N LEU A 2 1.04 11.84 0.26
CA LEU A 2 0.70 12.05 1.66
C LEU A 2 -0.82 12.25 1.83
N GLY A 3 -1.47 11.38 2.61
CA GLY A 3 -2.91 11.45 2.88
C GLY A 3 -3.83 11.24 1.67
N ALA A 4 -3.32 10.77 0.53
CA ALA A 4 -4.12 10.57 -0.67
C ALA A 4 -5.13 9.41 -0.51
N ASP A 5 -6.29 9.52 -1.14
CA ASP A 5 -7.24 8.41 -1.29
C ASP A 5 -6.90 7.61 -2.56
N LEU A 6 -6.41 6.39 -2.36
CA LEU A 6 -5.99 5.45 -3.41
C LEU A 6 -6.74 4.12 -3.27
N ARG A 7 -7.91 4.13 -2.62
CA ARG A 7 -8.69 2.91 -2.39
C ARG A 7 -9.09 2.26 -3.70
N GLY A 8 -8.84 0.96 -3.84
CA GLY A 8 -9.20 0.19 -5.03
C GLY A 8 -8.42 0.52 -6.30
N VAL A 9 -7.38 1.36 -6.22
CA VAL A 9 -6.56 1.73 -7.38
C VAL A 9 -5.60 0.58 -7.73
N ASP A 10 -5.40 0.34 -9.02
CA ASP A 10 -4.30 -0.48 -9.52
C ASP A 10 -3.00 0.35 -9.50
N LEU A 11 -2.11 0.01 -8.57
CA LEU A 11 -0.77 0.58 -8.42
C LEU A 11 0.32 -0.42 -8.85
N GLY A 12 -0.06 -1.56 -9.44
CA GLY A 12 0.86 -2.57 -9.94
C GLY A 12 1.95 -2.02 -10.87
N PRO A 13 1.65 -1.16 -11.86
CA PRO A 13 2.68 -0.60 -12.74
C PRO A 13 3.40 0.62 -12.16
N ALA A 14 3.10 1.06 -10.94
CA ALA A 14 3.62 2.30 -10.40
C ALA A 14 5.08 2.17 -9.91
N ASP A 15 5.90 3.17 -10.25
CA ASP A 15 7.19 3.40 -9.58
C ASP A 15 6.97 4.22 -8.31
N LEU A 16 7.25 3.62 -7.15
CA LEU A 16 7.09 4.22 -5.83
C LEU A 16 8.42 4.65 -5.20
N THR A 17 9.48 4.79 -5.99
CA THR A 17 10.78 5.28 -5.53
C THR A 17 10.63 6.66 -4.88
N GLY A 18 10.96 6.75 -3.59
CA GLY A 18 10.87 8.00 -2.82
C GLY A 18 9.46 8.51 -2.55
N ALA A 19 8.41 7.76 -2.89
CA ALA A 19 7.04 8.18 -2.64
C ALA A 19 6.74 8.27 -1.13
N ASP A 20 6.23 9.42 -0.69
CA ASP A 20 5.68 9.56 0.66
C ASP A 20 4.24 9.02 0.70
N LEU A 21 4.05 7.88 1.36
CA LEU A 21 2.76 7.21 1.54
C LEU A 21 2.16 7.42 2.95
N ARG A 22 2.74 8.29 3.78
CA ARG A 22 2.23 8.50 5.14
C ARG A 22 0.76 8.88 5.09
N GLY A 23 -0.08 8.12 5.80
CA GLY A 23 -1.52 8.36 5.87
C GLY A 23 -2.30 8.16 4.56
N ALA A 24 -1.64 7.75 3.46
CA ALA A 24 -2.34 7.40 2.23
C ALA A 24 -3.27 6.21 2.47
N ASP A 25 -4.47 6.26 1.92
CA ASP A 25 -5.46 5.20 2.03
C ASP A 25 -5.39 4.28 0.82
N VAL A 26 -4.78 3.11 1.00
CA VAL A 26 -4.58 2.09 -0.03
C VAL A 26 -5.47 0.87 0.19
N ARG A 27 -6.56 1.01 0.96
CA ARG A 27 -7.48 -0.11 1.25
C ARG A 27 -8.06 -0.68 -0.04
N GLY A 28 -7.85 -1.98 -0.26
CA GLY A 28 -8.26 -2.66 -1.48
C GLY A 28 -7.50 -2.28 -2.76
N ALA A 29 -6.43 -1.49 -2.68
CA ALA A 29 -5.55 -1.21 -3.82
C ALA A 29 -4.73 -2.45 -4.20
N ASP A 30 -4.29 -2.53 -5.45
CA ASP A 30 -3.33 -3.54 -5.90
C ASP A 30 -1.91 -2.96 -5.93
N LEU A 31 -1.06 -3.36 -4.99
CA LEU A 31 0.36 -3.00 -4.96
C LEU A 31 1.27 -4.17 -5.35
N ALA A 32 0.71 -5.32 -5.78
CA ALA A 32 1.44 -6.58 -5.90
C ALA A 32 2.66 -6.49 -6.82
N ALA A 33 2.57 -5.69 -7.89
CA ALA A 33 3.64 -5.49 -8.86
C ALA A 33 4.37 -4.13 -8.73
N ALA A 34 4.00 -3.30 -7.74
CA ALA A 34 4.54 -1.95 -7.62
C ALA A 34 6.08 -1.96 -7.49
N LEU A 35 6.75 -1.10 -8.25
CA LEU A 35 8.20 -1.02 -8.28
C LEU A 35 8.72 -0.21 -7.10
N PHE A 36 9.81 -0.71 -6.50
CA PHE A 36 10.54 -0.04 -5.42
C PHE A 36 9.72 0.31 -4.17
N LEU A 37 8.56 -0.31 -3.98
CA LEU A 37 7.78 -0.22 -2.75
C LEU A 37 8.55 -0.83 -1.59
N THR A 38 8.79 -0.06 -0.54
CA THR A 38 9.50 -0.49 0.67
C THR A 38 8.54 -0.93 1.78
N GLN A 39 9.05 -1.71 2.74
CA GLN A 39 8.26 -2.07 3.93
C GLN A 39 7.83 -0.82 4.72
N ALA A 40 8.73 0.17 4.88
CA ALA A 40 8.42 1.39 5.62
C ALA A 40 7.28 2.21 4.99
N GLN A 41 7.21 2.26 3.66
CA GLN A 41 6.10 2.89 2.94
C GLN A 41 4.76 2.16 3.19
N LEU A 42 4.76 0.83 3.26
CA LEU A 42 3.58 0.05 3.63
C LEU A 42 3.15 0.30 5.07
N GLU A 43 4.09 0.28 6.02
CA GLU A 43 3.82 0.55 7.44
C GLU A 43 3.27 1.96 7.70
N ALA A 44 3.64 2.92 6.85
CA ALA A 44 3.18 4.30 6.95
C ALA A 44 1.79 4.54 6.33
N ALA A 45 1.32 3.62 5.49
CA ALA A 45 0.06 3.71 4.77
C ALA A 45 -1.08 3.01 5.51
N ARG A 46 -2.31 3.36 5.15
CA ARG A 46 -3.53 2.74 5.69
C ARG A 46 -4.03 1.71 4.67
N GLY A 47 -3.86 0.43 4.98
CA GLY A 47 -4.38 -0.68 4.18
C GLY A 47 -5.28 -1.60 5.00
N ASP A 48 -5.81 -2.63 4.36
CA ASP A 48 -6.67 -3.63 4.98
C ASP A 48 -6.36 -5.04 4.45
N GLY A 49 -7.13 -6.03 4.92
CA GLY A 49 -7.04 -7.42 4.46
C GLY A 49 -7.21 -7.62 2.95
N ARG A 50 -7.79 -6.64 2.24
CA ARG A 50 -8.06 -6.70 0.79
C ARG A 50 -6.99 -6.01 -0.05
N THR A 51 -6.11 -5.21 0.56
CA THR A 51 -4.97 -4.60 -0.15
C THR A 51 -3.98 -5.69 -0.56
N SER A 52 -3.75 -5.84 -1.86
CA SER A 52 -2.72 -6.73 -2.38
C SER A 52 -1.35 -6.11 -2.15
N VAL A 53 -0.40 -6.87 -1.61
CA VAL A 53 0.98 -6.44 -1.39
C VAL A 53 1.93 -7.39 -2.11
N PRO A 54 3.13 -6.93 -2.51
CA PRO A 54 4.12 -7.83 -3.12
C PRO A 54 4.44 -9.01 -2.20
N SER A 55 4.65 -10.19 -2.77
CA SER A 55 4.97 -11.42 -2.01
C SER A 55 6.26 -11.31 -1.19
N ALA A 56 7.19 -10.44 -1.59
CA ALA A 56 8.42 -10.14 -0.88
C ALA A 56 8.26 -9.13 0.28
N ARG A 57 7.02 -8.69 0.57
CA ARG A 57 6.69 -7.74 1.65
C ARG A 57 5.81 -8.42 2.68
N SER A 58 5.97 -8.00 3.92
CA SER A 58 5.07 -8.41 4.99
C SER A 58 3.90 -7.45 5.03
N ARG A 59 2.67 -7.97 5.08
CA ARG A 59 1.51 -7.13 5.34
C ARG A 59 1.65 -6.50 6.74
N PRO A 60 1.50 -5.16 6.88
CA PRO A 60 1.56 -4.51 8.18
C PRO A 60 0.57 -5.11 9.17
N THR A 61 0.97 -5.29 10.43
CA THR A 61 0.16 -5.98 11.45
C THR A 61 -1.12 -5.22 11.81
N HIS A 62 -1.10 -3.90 11.64
CA HIS A 62 -2.25 -3.02 11.89
C HIS A 62 -3.21 -2.93 10.70
N TRP A 63 -2.91 -3.56 9.56
CA TRP A 63 -3.85 -3.71 8.46
C TRP A 63 -4.84 -4.82 8.81
N THR A 64 -5.85 -4.45 9.60
CA THR A 64 -6.92 -5.36 9.97
C THR A 64 -7.80 -5.70 8.77
N SER A 65 -8.42 -6.88 8.76
CA SER A 65 -9.52 -7.16 7.84
C SER A 65 -10.56 -6.05 7.97
N ALA A 66 -10.86 -5.37 6.87
CA ALA A 66 -11.89 -4.34 6.86
C ALA A 66 -13.22 -4.94 7.33
N ARG A 67 -13.90 -4.23 8.22
CA ARG A 67 -15.31 -4.49 8.54
C ARG A 67 -16.18 -4.05 7.38
#